data_AF-A0AAU0ZLE1-F1
#
_entry.id   AF-A0AAU0ZLE1-F1
#
_cell.length_a   1.000
_cell.length_b   1.000
_cell.length_c   1.000
_cell.angle_alpha   90.00
_cell.angle_beta   90.00
_cell.angle_gamma   90.00
#
_symmetry.space_group_name_H-M   'P 1'
#
loop_
_entity.id
_entity.type
_entity.pdbx_description
1 polymer ?
#
loop_
_entity_poly.entity_id
_entity_poly.type
_entity_poly.pdbx_seq_one_letter_code
_entity_poly.pdbx_strand_id
1 'polypeptide(L)'
;MARLGDATPPPVTAPDDEAVLALWECDRGRLIDADQLAELTAVAFEGTDQVFGNPARLALGCPLGRIGAQQAEASATFGWVVGGGSYVYADPATGISFAMTKTRLTPHFDTAQRLADITTEHIDPGASTTYEA
;
A
#
# COMPACT_ATOMS: atom_id res chain seq x y z
N MET A 1 18.73 -29.88 -4.88
CA MET A 1 19.34 -28.72 -5.58
C MET A 1 18.96 -28.80 -7.05
N ALA A 2 18.01 -27.98 -7.50
CA ALA A 2 17.67 -27.81 -8.90
C ALA A 2 17.50 -26.30 -9.16
N ARG A 3 18.27 -25.79 -10.12
CA ARG A 3 18.20 -24.40 -10.60
C ARG A 3 16.97 -24.27 -11.50
N LEU A 4 16.05 -23.38 -11.14
CA LEU A 4 14.96 -22.97 -12.02
C LEU A 4 15.51 -21.89 -12.96
N GLY A 5 15.49 -22.21 -14.25
CA GLY A 5 16.05 -21.39 -15.31
C GLY A 5 15.29 -20.09 -15.54
N ASP A 6 16.06 -19.13 -16.05
CA ASP A 6 15.71 -17.86 -16.65
C ASP A 6 14.54 -18.00 -17.65
N ALA A 7 13.31 -17.77 -17.16
CA ALA A 7 12.14 -17.62 -18.00
C ALA A 7 11.90 -16.12 -18.17
N THR A 8 12.29 -15.58 -19.33
CA THR A 8 11.93 -14.22 -19.72
C THR A 8 10.40 -14.11 -19.80
N PRO A 9 9.75 -13.26 -19.01
CA PRO A 9 8.30 -13.12 -19.05
C PRO A 9 7.85 -12.53 -20.41
N PRO A 10 6.64 -12.88 -20.89
CA PRO A 10 6.10 -12.32 -22.12
C PRO A 10 5.98 -10.79 -22.02
N PRO A 11 6.12 -10.06 -23.14
CA PRO A 11 6.04 -8.60 -23.13
C PRO A 11 4.64 -8.17 -22.70
N VAL A 12 4.54 -7.64 -21.48
CA VAL A 12 3.38 -6.89 -21.05
C VAL A 12 3.42 -5.55 -21.80
N THR A 13 2.36 -5.21 -22.53
CA THR A 13 2.18 -3.85 -23.04
C THR A 13 2.26 -2.91 -21.85
N ALA A 14 3.31 -2.09 -21.82
CA ALA A 14 3.58 -1.20 -20.70
C ALA A 14 2.37 -0.29 -20.49
N PRO A 15 1.79 -0.20 -19.27
CA PRO A 15 1.00 0.96 -18.94
C PRO A 15 1.89 2.21 -19.15
N ASP A 16 1.33 3.30 -19.66
CA ASP A 16 2.04 4.51 -20.14
C ASP A 16 2.89 5.26 -19.09
N ASP A 17 3.06 4.68 -17.91
CA ASP A 17 3.90 5.14 -16.82
C ASP A 17 4.74 3.96 -16.30
N GLU A 18 6.06 4.01 -16.52
CA GLU A 18 6.94 3.06 -15.85
C GLU A 18 6.88 3.27 -14.33
N ALA A 19 6.35 2.26 -13.65
CA ALA A 19 6.28 2.16 -12.21
C ALA A 19 7.20 1.04 -11.74
N VAL A 20 8.10 1.34 -10.80
CA VAL A 20 8.94 0.35 -10.15
C VAL A 20 8.24 -0.09 -8.87
N LEU A 21 7.87 -1.36 -8.79
CA LEU A 21 7.37 -2.03 -7.59
C LEU A 21 8.56 -2.60 -6.82
N ALA A 22 8.74 -2.17 -5.57
CA ALA A 22 9.75 -2.75 -4.69
C ALA A 22 9.04 -3.57 -3.60
N LEU A 23 9.05 -4.90 -3.76
CA LEU A 23 8.82 -5.81 -2.64
C LEU A 23 10.13 -5.87 -1.84
N TRP A 24 10.10 -5.44 -0.59
CA TRP A 24 11.26 -5.51 0.28
C TRP A 24 11.01 -6.50 1.41
N GLU A 25 11.96 -7.42 1.62
CA GLU A 25 12.05 -8.18 2.86
C GLU A 25 12.93 -7.42 3.85
N CYS A 26 12.35 -7.08 5.02
CA CYS A 26 13.06 -6.45 6.12
C CYS A 26 13.95 -7.45 6.88
N ASP A 27 15.08 -7.91 6.31
CA ASP A 27 16.04 -8.77 7.03
C ASP A 27 16.99 -7.99 7.96
N ARG A 28 16.57 -6.84 8.47
CA ARG A 28 17.33 -6.06 9.45
C ARG A 28 16.44 -5.81 10.64
N GLY A 29 16.97 -6.08 11.83
CA GLY A 29 16.23 -6.18 13.09
C GLY A 29 15.16 -5.10 13.33
N ARG A 30 14.21 -5.44 14.19
CA ARG A 30 13.04 -4.64 14.54
C ARG A 30 13.43 -3.20 14.93
N LEU A 31 12.95 -2.22 14.17
CA LEU A 31 13.18 -0.79 14.42
C LEU A 31 12.37 -0.28 15.63
N ILE A 32 11.14 -0.78 15.79
CA ILE A 32 10.20 -0.43 16.86
C ILE A 32 9.39 -1.66 17.29
N ASP A 33 9.01 -1.71 18.56
CA ASP A 33 8.16 -2.77 19.10
C ASP A 33 6.72 -2.69 18.59
N ALA A 34 6.00 -3.81 18.66
CA ALA A 34 4.63 -3.89 18.14
C ALA A 34 3.70 -2.90 18.87
N ASP A 35 3.90 -2.74 20.17
CA ASP A 35 3.13 -1.79 20.98
C ASP A 35 3.42 -0.34 20.57
N GLN A 36 4.68 -0.02 20.26
CA GLN A 36 5.07 1.30 19.75
C GLN A 36 4.52 1.55 18.34
N LEU A 37 4.48 0.52 17.48
CA LEU A 37 3.84 0.62 16.18
C LEU A 37 2.34 0.89 16.32
N ALA A 38 1.66 0.20 17.25
CA ALA A 38 0.25 0.44 17.54
C ALA A 38 -0.01 1.86 18.05
N GLU A 39 0.88 2.40 18.89
CA GLU A 39 0.80 3.80 19.34
C GLU A 39 1.02 4.79 18.19
N LEU A 40 2.06 4.58 17.37
CA LEU A 40 2.39 5.45 16.24
C LEU A 40 1.33 5.46 15.14
N THR A 41 0.57 4.38 15.01
CA THR A 41 -0.49 4.19 14.00
C THR A 41 -1.90 4.42 14.56
N ALA A 42 -2.03 4.79 15.84
CA ALA A 42 -3.28 5.27 16.39
C ALA A 42 -3.66 6.63 15.78
N VAL A 43 -4.96 6.93 15.77
CA VAL A 43 -5.46 8.22 15.28
C VAL A 43 -4.94 9.35 16.16
N ALA A 44 -4.15 10.24 15.56
CA ALA A 44 -3.70 11.47 16.19
C ALA A 44 -4.55 12.68 15.79
N PHE A 45 -5.16 12.63 14.60
CA PHE A 45 -6.05 13.67 14.09
C PHE A 45 -7.14 13.09 13.20
N GLU A 46 -8.36 13.58 13.34
CA GLU A 46 -9.48 13.27 12.48
C GLU A 46 -10.31 14.53 12.24
N GLY A 47 -10.56 14.87 10.97
CA GLY A 47 -11.29 16.07 10.60
C GLY A 47 -10.98 16.55 9.18
N THR A 48 -11.20 17.83 8.93
CA THR A 48 -10.92 18.43 7.62
C THR A 48 -9.48 18.89 7.54
N ASP A 49 -8.75 18.39 6.54
CA ASP A 49 -7.47 18.96 6.12
C ASP A 49 -7.71 20.40 5.65
N GLN A 50 -7.08 21.38 6.29
CA GLN A 50 -7.30 22.80 5.99
C GLN A 50 -6.57 23.29 4.74
N VAL A 51 -5.61 22.52 4.22
CA VAL A 51 -4.89 22.83 2.99
C VAL A 51 -5.68 22.36 1.78
N PHE A 52 -6.18 21.13 1.84
CA PHE A 52 -6.83 20.47 0.69
C PHE A 52 -8.35 20.37 0.82
N GLY A 53 -8.92 20.62 2.00
CA GLY A 53 -10.36 20.64 2.25
C GLY A 53 -11.02 19.26 2.34
N ASN A 54 -10.27 18.17 2.17
CA ASN A 54 -10.78 16.81 2.24
C ASN A 54 -10.86 16.30 3.69
N PRO A 55 -11.73 15.32 3.96
CA PRO A 55 -11.63 14.53 5.18
C PRO A 55 -10.27 13.85 5.27
N ALA A 56 -9.65 13.92 6.44
CA ALA A 56 -8.36 13.32 6.72
C ALA A 56 -8.39 12.64 8.10
N ARG A 57 -7.79 11.46 8.14
CA ARG A 57 -7.52 10.71 9.37
C ARG A 57 -6.04 10.39 9.39
N LEU A 58 -5.32 10.98 10.33
CA LEU A 58 -3.86 10.95 10.40
C LEU A 58 -3.42 10.31 11.70
N ALA A 59 -2.43 9.45 11.60
CA ALA A 59 -1.61 8.99 12.69
C ALA A 59 -0.38 9.91 12.86
N LEU A 60 0.61 9.49 13.67
CA LEU A 60 1.82 10.27 13.87
C LEU A 60 2.72 10.23 12.63
N GLY A 61 2.48 11.17 11.71
CA GLY A 61 3.29 11.37 10.51
C GLY A 61 2.81 10.65 9.26
N CYS A 62 1.65 10.00 9.27
CA CYS A 62 1.08 9.35 8.09
C CYS A 62 -0.46 9.30 8.09
N PRO A 63 -1.11 9.40 6.91
CA PRO A 63 -2.51 9.06 6.74
C PRO A 63 -2.80 7.61 7.08
N LEU A 64 -4.00 7.40 7.63
CA LEU A 64 -4.58 6.09 7.88
C LEU A 64 -5.47 5.65 6.71
N GLY A 65 -5.45 4.35 6.46
CA GLY A 65 -6.15 3.70 5.37
C GLY A 65 -5.29 3.50 4.12
N ARG A 66 -5.86 2.75 3.18
CA ARG A 66 -5.28 2.47 1.86
C ARG A 66 -6.04 3.24 0.79
N ILE A 67 -5.36 3.67 -0.26
CA ILE A 67 -6.04 4.28 -1.40
C ILE A 67 -7.09 3.32 -1.98
N GLY A 68 -8.28 3.84 -2.32
CA GLY A 68 -9.37 3.05 -2.88
C GLY A 68 -10.10 2.13 -1.90
N ALA A 69 -9.58 1.90 -0.69
CA ALA A 69 -10.25 1.11 0.31
C ALA A 69 -11.28 1.95 1.09
N GLN A 70 -12.39 1.32 1.50
CA GLN A 70 -13.30 1.92 2.45
C GLN A 70 -12.56 2.12 3.77
N GLN A 71 -12.63 3.34 4.33
CA GLN A 71 -12.05 3.63 5.65
C GLN A 71 -12.85 2.87 6.71
N ALA A 72 -12.40 1.67 7.07
CA ALA A 72 -12.86 1.00 8.26
C ALA A 72 -12.28 1.72 9.49
N GLU A 73 -13.13 2.01 10.48
CA GLU A 73 -12.72 2.77 11.68
C GLU A 73 -11.52 2.15 12.42
N ALA A 74 -11.30 0.83 12.29
CA ALA A 74 -10.26 0.07 12.96
C ALA A 74 -9.07 -0.35 12.08
N SER A 75 -8.97 0.10 10.83
CA SER A 75 -7.81 -0.26 9.99
C SER A 75 -6.53 0.41 10.51
N ALA A 76 -5.53 -0.39 10.85
CA ALA A 76 -4.17 0.05 11.19
C ALA A 76 -3.29 0.17 9.94
N THR A 77 -3.85 0.12 8.74
CA THR A 77 -3.11 0.38 7.51
C THR A 77 -2.72 1.85 7.46
N PHE A 78 -1.47 2.15 7.11
CA PHE A 78 -0.97 3.51 7.05
C PHE A 78 -0.04 3.70 5.86
N GLY A 79 -0.02 4.89 5.29
CA GLY A 79 0.74 5.14 4.07
C GLY A 79 0.58 6.56 3.54
N TRP A 80 1.33 6.87 2.48
CA TRP A 80 1.36 8.22 1.93
C TRP A 80 1.33 8.19 0.40
N VAL A 81 0.47 9.03 -0.17
CA VAL A 81 0.45 9.36 -1.60
C VAL A 81 1.36 10.55 -1.88
N VAL A 82 2.34 10.38 -2.75
CA VAL A 82 3.34 11.42 -3.02
C VAL A 82 2.99 12.16 -4.30
N GLY A 83 3.12 13.50 -4.27
CA GLY A 83 2.92 14.34 -5.45
C GLY A 83 3.75 13.82 -6.63
N GLY A 84 3.06 13.41 -7.70
CA GLY A 84 3.68 12.68 -8.83
C GLY A 84 3.11 11.29 -9.08
N GLY A 85 2.32 10.75 -8.16
CA GLY A 85 1.61 9.47 -8.32
C GLY A 85 2.31 8.25 -7.71
N SER A 86 3.43 8.46 -7.00
CA SER A 86 4.08 7.41 -6.21
C SER A 86 3.30 7.14 -4.91
N TYR A 87 3.40 5.92 -4.39
CA TYR A 87 2.62 5.49 -3.25
C TYR A 87 3.35 4.45 -2.41
N VAL A 88 3.18 4.55 -1.09
CA VAL A 88 3.66 3.57 -0.12
C VAL A 88 2.58 3.32 0.93
N TYR A 89 2.43 2.07 1.36
CA TYR A 89 1.68 1.74 2.56
C TYR A 89 2.22 0.48 3.24
N ALA A 90 1.86 0.34 4.51
CA ALA A 90 2.04 -0.89 5.27
C ALA A 90 0.71 -1.28 5.92
N ASP A 91 0.41 -2.57 5.93
CA ASP A 91 -0.71 -3.15 6.63
C ASP A 91 -0.20 -4.20 7.63
N PRO A 92 -0.07 -3.85 8.92
CA PRO A 92 0.42 -4.77 9.94
C PRO A 92 -0.47 -6.01 10.13
N ALA A 93 -1.76 -5.93 9.79
CA ALA A 93 -2.70 -7.04 9.98
C ALA A 93 -2.45 -8.18 8.98
N THR A 94 -2.15 -7.83 7.73
CA THR A 94 -1.83 -8.79 6.65
C THR A 94 -0.33 -9.01 6.47
N GLY A 95 0.51 -8.19 7.11
CA GLY A 95 1.96 -8.22 6.94
C GLY A 95 2.44 -7.62 5.62
N ILE A 96 1.56 -6.93 4.88
CA ILE A 96 1.90 -6.34 3.58
C ILE A 96 2.70 -5.06 3.79
N SER A 97 3.81 -4.93 3.06
CA SER A 97 4.50 -3.68 2.80
C SER A 97 4.57 -3.46 1.30
N PHE A 98 4.07 -2.32 0.84
CA PHE A 98 3.96 -2.00 -0.58
C PHE A 98 4.59 -0.64 -0.86
N ALA A 99 5.42 -0.57 -1.89
CA ALA A 99 5.98 0.67 -2.40
C ALA A 99 6.04 0.67 -3.92
N MET A 100 5.54 1.76 -4.52
CA MET A 100 5.60 2.01 -5.95
C MET A 100 6.13 3.41 -6.20
N THR A 101 7.13 3.51 -7.08
CA THR A 101 7.63 4.81 -7.56
C THR A 101 7.36 4.95 -9.05
N LYS A 102 6.82 6.10 -9.47
CA LYS A 102 6.69 6.45 -10.89
C LYS A 102 7.91 7.22 -11.38
N THR A 103 8.39 6.92 -12.58
CA THR A 103 9.44 7.70 -13.25
C THR A 103 8.89 8.95 -13.95
N ARG A 104 7.57 9.00 -14.18
CA ARG A 104 6.86 10.14 -14.74
C ARG A 104 5.87 10.72 -13.72
N LEU A 105 6.00 12.02 -13.45
CA LEU A 105 5.12 12.73 -12.54
C LEU A 105 3.76 12.97 -13.20
N THR A 106 2.71 12.44 -12.58
CA THR A 106 1.31 12.66 -12.97
C THR A 106 0.50 13.00 -11.73
N PRO A 107 -0.61 13.77 -11.83
CA PRO A 107 -1.45 14.09 -10.67
C PRO A 107 -2.40 12.94 -10.27
N HIS A 108 -2.32 11.79 -10.94
CA HIS A 108 -3.24 10.68 -10.82
C HIS A 108 -2.65 9.52 -10.02
N PHE A 109 -3.51 8.79 -9.31
CA PHE A 109 -3.14 7.66 -8.46
C PHE A 109 -3.76 6.33 -8.91
N ASP A 110 -4.38 6.27 -10.09
CA ASP A 110 -5.08 5.08 -10.60
C ASP A 110 -4.15 3.85 -10.69
N THR A 111 -2.92 4.05 -11.17
CA THR A 111 -1.90 2.98 -11.22
C THR A 111 -1.53 2.49 -9.82
N ALA A 112 -1.37 3.41 -8.86
CA ALA A 112 -1.04 3.07 -7.49
C ALA A 112 -2.16 2.24 -6.84
N GLN A 113 -3.41 2.68 -7.01
CA GLN A 113 -4.58 1.96 -6.50
C GLN A 113 -4.70 0.58 -7.12
N ARG A 114 -4.62 0.48 -8.45
CA ARG A 114 -4.74 -0.81 -9.15
C ARG A 114 -3.68 -1.81 -8.72
N LEU A 115 -2.43 -1.38 -8.55
CA LEU A 115 -1.35 -2.26 -8.11
C LEU A 115 -1.49 -2.66 -6.63
N ALA A 116 -1.97 -1.75 -5.77
CA ALA A 116 -2.27 -2.08 -4.38
C ALA A 116 -3.41 -3.12 -4.27
N ASP A 117 -4.47 -2.98 -5.08
CA ASP A 117 -5.58 -3.93 -5.13
C ASP A 117 -5.12 -5.32 -5.56
N ILE A 118 -4.40 -5.43 -6.69
CA ILE A 118 -3.83 -6.70 -7.17
C ILE A 118 -2.91 -7.33 -6.11
N THR A 119 -2.11 -6.53 -5.40
CA THR A 119 -1.19 -7.03 -4.36
C THR A 119 -1.95 -7.63 -3.19
N THR A 120 -2.96 -6.93 -2.69
CA THR A 120 -3.77 -7.42 -1.56
C THR A 120 -4.58 -8.65 -1.94
N GLU A 121 -5.19 -8.69 -3.13
CA GLU A 121 -5.93 -9.86 -3.63
C GLU A 121 -5.04 -11.12 -3.72
N HIS A 122 -3.78 -10.96 -4.08
CA HIS A 122 -2.87 -12.09 -4.24
C HIS A 122 -2.31 -12.62 -2.92
N ILE A 123 -2.11 -11.73 -1.93
CA ILE A 123 -1.55 -12.08 -0.63
C ILE A 123 -2.62 -12.60 0.33
N ASP A 124 -3.89 -12.21 0.15
CA ASP A 124 -5.04 -12.75 0.89
C ASP A 124 -5.96 -13.62 0.00
N PRO A 125 -5.58 -14.87 -0.34
CA PRO A 125 -6.45 -15.77 -1.08
C PRO A 125 -7.67 -16.25 -0.27
N GLY A 126 -7.80 -15.89 1.02
CA GLY A 126 -8.89 -16.31 1.89
C GLY A 126 -10.20 -15.51 1.74
N ALA A 127 -10.16 -14.35 1.09
CA ALA A 127 -11.36 -13.54 0.83
C ALA A 127 -12.17 -14.03 -0.39
N SER A 128 -11.61 -14.91 -1.22
CA SER A 128 -12.25 -15.44 -2.43
C SER A 128 -12.88 -16.81 -2.21
N THR A 129 -13.75 -16.97 -1.20
CA THR A 129 -14.67 -18.12 -1.18
C THR A 129 -15.98 -17.78 -0.46
N THR A 130 -16.87 -17.08 -1.14
CA THR A 130 -18.31 -17.27 -0.96
C THR A 130 -19.04 -16.92 -2.25
N TYR A 131 -19.04 -17.87 -3.18
CA TYR A 131 -20.11 -18.02 -4.14
C TYR A 131 -20.82 -19.34 -3.80
N GLU A 132 -21.92 -19.23 -3.06
CA GLU A 132 -22.99 -20.24 -2.96
C GLU A 132 -24.30 -19.48 -3.23
N ALA A 133 -25.30 -19.97 -3.94
CA ALA A 133 -25.48 -21.11 -4.84
C ALA A 133 -26.73 -20.78 -5.68
#